data_AF-A0A1X0UDA2-F1
#
_entry.id   AF-A0A1X0UDA2-F1
#
_cell.length_a   1.000
_cell.length_b   1.000
_cell.length_c   1.000
_cell.angle_alpha   90.00
_cell.angle_beta   90.00
_cell.angle_gamma   90.00
#
_symmetry.space_group_name_H-M   'P 1'
#
loop_
_entity.id
_entity.type
_entity.pdbx_description
1 polymer ?
#
loop_
_entity_poly.entity_id
_entity_poly.type
_entity_poly.pdbx_seq_one_letter_code
_entity_poly.pdbx_strand_id
1 'polypeptide(L)'
;MTTLADLNKRAMELGRERTAKLAYYQKEAETDELMSTDARTRYLEGWTKSVNTEYAKKFEELKEEAAYVGRQVTRDSERVRPTFDSNSPADLTRTEQAWRNIVLPQLERGRTLNQALKGADRDAVIGAERFAGGWFNANRGPDQTIEEALNGDQAKDFTANVQAAVTSRFADLADRPEDAAAIRAAARLENELAAFQRVTYISESGGSHLEAAVLSHYSDKDVPDVDAEEAQESASTAQAMSWQ
;
A
#
# COMPACT_ATOMS: atom_id res chain seq x y z
N MET A 1 19.38 -2.55 3.39
CA MET A 1 18.67 -2.22 2.14
C MET A 1 17.75 -1.06 2.48
N THR A 2 17.76 0.02 1.69
CA THR A 2 16.88 1.18 1.94
C THR A 2 15.43 0.80 1.66
N THR A 3 14.53 1.08 2.61
CA THR A 3 13.09 0.81 2.47
C THR A 3 12.29 2.09 2.19
N LEU A 4 11.04 1.98 1.73
CA LEU A 4 10.15 3.14 1.60
C LEU A 4 9.90 3.83 2.96
N ALA A 5 9.86 3.06 4.05
CA ALA A 5 9.78 3.61 5.40
C ALA A 5 11.01 4.45 5.79
N ASP A 6 12.22 4.03 5.36
CA ASP A 6 13.44 4.84 5.56
C ASP A 6 13.40 6.13 4.75
N LEU A 7 12.90 6.07 3.51
CA LEU A 7 12.72 7.24 2.66
C LEU A 7 11.65 8.21 3.21
N ASN A 8 10.58 7.70 3.82
CA ASN A 8 9.58 8.52 4.53
C ASN A 8 10.21 9.30 5.69
N LYS A 9 11.04 8.65 6.50
CA LYS A 9 11.77 9.32 7.60
C LYS A 9 12.67 10.42 7.05
N ARG A 10 13.43 10.12 6.00
CA ARG A 10 14.33 11.07 5.36
C ARG A 10 13.58 12.27 4.74
N ALA A 11 12.41 12.05 4.13
CA ALA A 11 11.55 13.12 3.62
C ALA A 11 11.08 14.05 4.75
N MET A 12 10.65 13.49 5.88
CA MET A 12 10.26 14.28 7.05
C MET A 12 11.43 15.06 7.66
N GLU A 13 12.63 14.45 7.74
CA GLU A 13 13.85 15.11 8.19
C GLU A 13 14.21 16.29 7.29
N LEU A 14 14.21 16.11 5.97
CA LEU A 14 14.44 17.21 5.03
C LEU A 14 13.41 18.34 5.18
N GLY A 15 12.14 18.01 5.40
CA GLY A 15 11.10 19.01 5.69
C GLY A 15 11.41 19.82 6.94
N ARG A 16 11.87 19.17 8.02
CA ARG A 16 12.27 19.84 9.28
C ARG A 16 13.50 20.71 9.09
N GLU A 17 14.52 20.20 8.39
CA GLU A 17 15.74 20.95 8.11
C GLU A 17 15.46 22.20 7.27
N ARG A 18 14.59 22.09 6.25
CA ARG A 18 14.11 23.22 5.46
C ARG A 18 13.44 24.28 6.34
N THR A 19 12.48 23.86 7.17
CA THR A 19 11.75 24.76 8.07
C THR A 19 12.68 25.43 9.07
N ALA A 20 13.62 24.68 9.67
CA ALA A 20 14.61 25.23 10.60
C ALA A 20 15.53 26.25 9.91
N LYS A 21 15.95 26.00 8.67
CA LYS A 21 16.78 26.92 7.88
C LYS A 21 16.05 28.20 7.52
N LEU A 22 14.77 28.13 7.16
CA LEU A 22 13.94 29.32 6.94
C LEU A 22 13.73 30.13 8.22
N ALA A 23 13.46 29.45 9.34
CA ALA A 23 13.30 30.10 10.65
C ALA A 23 14.58 30.79 11.12
N TYR A 24 15.76 30.22 10.82
CA TYR A 24 17.05 30.85 11.08
C TYR A 24 17.16 32.20 10.35
N TYR A 25 16.90 32.25 9.04
CA TYR A 25 16.98 33.49 8.27
C TYR A 25 15.92 34.51 8.67
N GLN A 26 14.73 34.05 9.05
CA GLN A 26 13.70 34.91 9.61
C GLN A 26 14.19 35.58 10.89
N LYS A 27 14.72 34.78 11.83
CA LYS A 27 15.24 35.29 13.09
C LYS A 27 16.41 36.27 12.88
N GLU A 28 17.33 35.95 11.99
CA GLU A 28 18.46 36.82 11.62
C GLU A 28 17.98 38.19 11.13
N ALA A 29 16.99 38.21 10.24
CA ALA A 29 16.43 39.44 9.68
C ALA A 29 15.57 40.24 10.69
N GLU A 30 14.98 39.57 11.68
CA GLU A 30 14.27 40.21 12.80
C GLU A 30 15.25 40.83 13.81
N THR A 31 16.40 40.20 14.04
CA THR A 31 17.43 40.69 14.97
C THR A 31 18.28 41.84 14.43
N ASP A 32 18.30 42.05 13.12
CA ASP A 32 18.98 43.20 12.51
C ASP A 32 18.12 44.47 12.63
N GLU A 33 18.41 45.28 13.65
CA GLU A 33 17.72 46.54 13.94
C GLU A 33 17.93 47.62 12.86
N LEU A 34 18.98 47.49 12.03
CA LEU A 34 19.31 48.45 10.98
C LEU A 34 18.64 48.10 9.64
N MET A 35 18.05 46.91 9.53
CA MET A 35 17.38 46.46 8.32
C MET A 35 16.00 47.11 8.17
N SER A 36 15.82 47.89 7.10
CA SER A 36 14.51 48.45 6.76
C SER A 36 13.51 47.34 6.39
N THR A 37 12.22 47.62 6.49
CA THR A 37 11.15 46.67 6.12
C THR A 37 11.32 46.15 4.69
N ASP A 38 11.62 47.02 3.72
CA ASP A 38 11.82 46.62 2.32
C ASP A 38 13.08 45.75 2.13
N ALA A 39 14.16 46.06 2.85
CA ALA A 39 15.38 45.26 2.82
C ALA A 39 15.14 43.87 3.43
N ARG A 40 14.39 43.81 4.54
CA ARG A 40 13.98 42.56 5.19
C ARG A 40 13.16 41.68 4.27
N THR A 41 12.16 42.25 3.58
CA THR A 41 11.34 41.50 2.63
C THR A 41 12.20 40.89 1.52
N ARG A 42 13.06 41.68 0.87
CA ARG A 42 13.94 41.17 -0.20
C ARG A 42 14.94 40.12 0.30
N TYR A 43 15.47 40.29 1.51
CA TYR A 43 16.36 39.33 2.15
C TYR A 43 15.67 37.98 2.35
N LEU A 44 14.48 37.99 2.94
CA LEU A 44 13.70 36.78 3.20
C LEU A 44 13.21 36.12 1.92
N GLU A 45 12.79 36.90 0.91
CA GLU A 45 12.42 36.36 -0.40
C GLU A 45 13.60 35.65 -1.09
N GLY A 46 14.79 36.27 -1.07
CA GLY A 46 16.00 35.70 -1.64
C GLY A 46 16.39 34.38 -0.98
N TRP A 47 16.40 34.34 0.35
CA TRP A 47 16.70 33.11 1.09
C TRP A 47 15.62 32.06 0.94
N THR A 48 14.35 32.43 0.97
CA THR A 48 13.23 31.51 0.74
C THR A 48 13.37 30.84 -0.62
N LYS A 49 13.65 31.60 -1.67
CA LYS A 49 13.89 31.06 -3.01
C LYS A 49 15.10 30.13 -3.06
N SER A 50 16.21 30.52 -2.44
CA SER A 50 17.45 29.72 -2.42
C SER A 50 17.26 28.40 -1.69
N VAL A 51 16.70 28.46 -0.47
CA VAL A 51 16.41 27.27 0.35
C VAL A 51 15.41 26.36 -0.36
N ASN A 52 14.32 26.90 -0.90
CA ASN A 52 13.35 26.08 -1.62
C ASN A 52 13.98 25.40 -2.85
N THR A 53 14.88 26.08 -3.58
CA THR A 53 15.59 25.49 -4.72
C THR A 53 16.52 24.36 -4.30
N GLU A 54 17.24 24.53 -3.19
CA GLU A 54 18.13 23.50 -2.64
C GLU A 54 17.35 22.24 -2.24
N TYR A 55 16.28 22.42 -1.47
CA TYR A 55 15.50 21.30 -0.95
C TYR A 55 14.62 20.63 -2.00
N ALA A 56 14.13 21.37 -3.01
CA ALA A 56 13.43 20.77 -4.15
C ALA A 56 14.30 19.70 -4.83
N LYS A 57 15.60 19.96 -5.04
CA LYS A 57 16.52 18.96 -5.60
C LYS A 57 16.66 17.72 -4.71
N LYS A 58 16.80 17.92 -3.39
CA LYS A 58 16.89 16.79 -2.43
C LYS A 58 15.61 15.96 -2.39
N PHE A 59 14.44 16.58 -2.54
CA PHE A 59 13.17 15.86 -2.65
C PHE A 59 13.04 15.12 -3.99
N GLU A 60 13.52 15.66 -5.10
CA GLU A 60 13.57 14.94 -6.37
C GLU A 60 14.50 13.71 -6.30
N GLU A 61 15.68 13.84 -5.69
CA GLU A 61 16.57 12.70 -5.43
C GLU A 61 15.87 11.60 -4.61
N LEU A 62 15.11 11.97 -3.58
CA LEU A 62 14.30 11.01 -2.82
C LEU A 62 13.21 10.33 -3.66
N LYS A 63 12.55 11.06 -4.56
CA LYS A 63 11.55 10.49 -5.47
C LYS A 63 12.18 9.48 -6.44
N GLU A 64 13.38 9.77 -6.94
CA GLU A 64 14.16 8.84 -7.77
C GLU A 64 14.58 7.58 -7.00
N GLU A 65 15.06 7.74 -5.76
CA GLU A 65 15.38 6.61 -4.86
C GLU A 65 14.15 5.74 -4.61
N ALA A 66 12.99 6.33 -4.31
CA ALA A 66 11.74 5.59 -4.11
C ALA A 66 11.29 4.84 -5.35
N ALA A 67 11.40 5.45 -6.53
CA ALA A 67 11.11 4.79 -7.80
C ALA A 67 12.07 3.62 -8.07
N TYR A 68 13.34 3.74 -7.68
CA TYR A 68 14.29 2.63 -7.76
C TYR A 68 13.93 1.48 -6.82
N VAL A 69 13.59 1.78 -5.56
CA VAL A 69 13.12 0.78 -4.58
C VAL A 69 11.89 0.06 -5.12
N GLY A 70 10.90 0.78 -5.65
CA GLY A 70 9.72 0.18 -6.24
C GLY A 70 10.03 -0.79 -7.39
N ARG A 71 10.94 -0.42 -8.30
CA ARG A 71 11.39 -1.32 -9.37
C ARG A 71 12.09 -2.57 -8.84
N GLN A 72 12.87 -2.47 -7.76
CA GLN A 72 13.51 -3.62 -7.14
C GLN A 72 12.47 -4.56 -6.52
N VAL A 73 11.51 -4.03 -5.76
CA VAL A 73 10.45 -4.81 -5.14
C VAL A 73 9.61 -5.55 -6.20
N THR A 74 9.22 -4.88 -7.28
CA THR A 74 8.51 -5.52 -8.40
C THR A 74 9.33 -6.65 -9.00
N ARG A 75 10.61 -6.39 -9.31
CA ARG A 75 11.50 -7.39 -9.92
C ARG A 75 11.74 -8.60 -9.02
N ASP A 76 11.95 -8.37 -7.73
CA ASP A 76 12.19 -9.43 -6.76
C ASP A 76 10.95 -10.30 -6.59
N SER A 77 9.76 -9.70 -6.56
CA SER A 77 8.48 -10.42 -6.52
C SER A 77 8.21 -11.19 -7.82
N GLU A 78 8.40 -10.59 -8.99
CA GLU A 78 8.20 -11.25 -10.28
C GLU A 78 9.09 -12.49 -10.44
N ARG A 79 10.31 -12.44 -9.92
CA ARG A 79 11.25 -13.57 -9.95
C ARG A 79 10.74 -14.78 -9.16
N VAL A 80 10.03 -14.55 -8.06
CA VAL A 80 9.64 -15.61 -7.11
C VAL A 80 8.18 -16.03 -7.26
N ARG A 81 7.35 -15.20 -7.90
CA ARG A 81 5.93 -15.48 -8.10
C ARG A 81 5.76 -16.68 -9.06
N PRO A 82 4.85 -17.62 -8.76
CA PRO A 82 4.53 -18.70 -9.67
C PRO A 82 4.12 -18.16 -11.06
N THR A 83 4.75 -18.70 -12.11
CA THR A 83 4.49 -18.27 -13.49
C THR A 83 3.31 -19.03 -14.09
N PHE A 84 2.45 -18.30 -14.80
CA PHE A 84 1.36 -18.85 -15.61
C PHE A 84 1.59 -18.47 -17.08
N ASP A 85 1.64 -19.45 -17.98
CA ASP A 85 1.70 -19.19 -19.43
C ASP A 85 0.30 -19.24 -20.04
N SER A 86 -0.21 -18.08 -20.44
CA SER A 86 -1.52 -17.94 -21.08
C SER A 86 -1.60 -18.59 -22.47
N ASN A 87 -0.47 -18.89 -23.10
CA ASN A 87 -0.41 -19.58 -24.39
C ASN A 87 -0.27 -21.10 -24.24
N SER A 88 -0.07 -21.61 -23.02
CA SER A 88 0.03 -23.04 -22.74
C SER A 88 -1.35 -23.64 -22.48
N PRO A 89 -1.87 -24.51 -23.37
CA PRO A 89 -3.17 -25.17 -23.16
C PRO A 89 -3.18 -26.03 -21.89
N ALA A 90 -2.02 -26.57 -21.51
CA ALA A 90 -1.87 -27.37 -20.30
C ALA A 90 -2.04 -26.51 -19.04
N ASP A 91 -1.43 -25.33 -18.98
CA ASP A 91 -1.59 -24.41 -17.84
C ASP A 91 -3.00 -23.85 -17.76
N LEU A 92 -3.59 -23.50 -18.90
CA LEU A 92 -5.00 -23.09 -18.97
C LEU A 92 -5.91 -24.15 -18.37
N THR A 93 -5.77 -25.40 -18.82
CA THR A 93 -6.61 -26.52 -18.37
C THR A 93 -6.39 -26.82 -16.90
N ARG A 94 -5.13 -26.90 -16.45
CA ARG A 94 -4.77 -27.26 -15.07
C ARG A 94 -5.27 -26.24 -14.06
N THR A 95 -5.07 -24.95 -14.34
CA THR A 95 -5.52 -23.86 -13.45
C THR A 95 -7.05 -23.71 -13.45
N GLU A 96 -7.73 -23.92 -14.59
CA GLU A 96 -9.19 -23.98 -14.63
C GLU A 96 -9.75 -25.17 -13.83
N GLN A 97 -9.18 -26.37 -14.00
CA GLN A 97 -9.60 -27.55 -13.26
C GLN A 97 -9.36 -27.38 -11.75
N ALA A 98 -8.21 -26.83 -11.35
CA ALA A 98 -7.91 -26.55 -9.96
C ALA A 98 -8.90 -25.56 -9.36
N TRP A 99 -9.23 -24.47 -10.07
CA TRP A 99 -10.29 -23.54 -9.65
C TRP A 99 -11.64 -24.25 -9.47
N ARG A 100 -12.11 -24.97 -10.48
CA ARG A 100 -13.43 -25.64 -10.49
C ARG A 100 -13.56 -26.74 -9.44
N ASN A 101 -12.47 -27.45 -9.14
CA ASN A 101 -12.51 -28.63 -8.28
C ASN A 101 -12.13 -28.32 -6.83
N ILE A 102 -11.31 -27.29 -6.59
CA ILE A 102 -10.76 -26.98 -5.26
C ILE A 102 -11.41 -25.73 -4.68
N VAL A 103 -11.37 -24.60 -5.41
CA VAL A 103 -11.71 -23.28 -4.85
C VAL A 103 -13.20 -22.97 -4.99
N LEU A 104 -13.74 -23.08 -6.22
CA LEU A 104 -15.13 -22.76 -6.53
C LEU A 104 -16.13 -23.51 -5.62
N PRO A 105 -16.00 -24.84 -5.37
CA PRO A 105 -16.95 -25.55 -4.52
C PRO A 105 -16.91 -25.10 -3.06
N GLN A 106 -15.84 -24.44 -2.60
CA GLN A 106 -15.77 -23.85 -1.26
C GLN A 106 -16.52 -22.52 -1.21
N LEU A 107 -16.36 -21.70 -2.25
CA LEU A 107 -17.09 -20.43 -2.40
C LEU A 107 -18.60 -20.65 -2.51
N GLU A 108 -19.03 -21.66 -3.29
CA GLU A 108 -20.45 -22.04 -3.42
C GLU A 108 -21.06 -22.55 -2.10
N ARG A 109 -20.22 -23.05 -1.16
CA ARG A 109 -20.65 -23.41 0.20
C ARG A 109 -20.68 -22.20 1.15
N GLY A 110 -20.44 -21.00 0.65
CA GLY A 110 -20.44 -19.76 1.44
C GLY A 110 -19.13 -19.47 2.18
N ARG A 111 -18.02 -20.17 1.88
CA ARG A 111 -16.72 -19.83 2.47
C ARG A 111 -16.14 -18.58 1.82
N THR A 112 -15.36 -17.83 2.59
CA THR A 112 -14.60 -16.70 2.05
C THR A 112 -13.46 -17.18 1.15
N LEU A 113 -12.96 -16.31 0.26
CA LEU A 113 -11.85 -16.66 -0.62
C LEU A 113 -10.58 -17.06 0.15
N ASN A 114 -10.28 -16.36 1.25
CA ASN A 114 -9.17 -16.71 2.15
C ASN A 114 -9.31 -18.14 2.69
N GLN A 115 -10.50 -18.51 3.16
CA GLN A 115 -10.77 -19.87 3.65
C GLN A 115 -10.68 -20.92 2.55
N ALA A 116 -11.14 -20.60 1.34
CA ALA A 116 -11.05 -21.48 0.18
C ALA A 116 -9.59 -21.72 -0.26
N LEU A 117 -8.71 -20.73 -0.06
CA LEU A 117 -7.30 -20.79 -0.44
C LEU A 117 -6.37 -21.38 0.62
N LYS A 118 -6.79 -21.51 1.88
CA LYS A 118 -5.94 -21.97 3.02
C LYS A 118 -5.24 -23.32 2.78
N GLY A 119 -5.82 -24.20 1.96
CA GLY A 119 -5.24 -25.49 1.56
C GLY A 119 -4.98 -25.62 0.06
N ALA A 120 -5.15 -24.55 -0.72
CA ALA A 120 -5.00 -24.56 -2.17
C ALA A 120 -3.52 -24.68 -2.58
N ASP A 121 -3.26 -25.41 -3.65
CA ASP A 121 -1.95 -25.50 -4.31
C ASP A 121 -1.73 -24.30 -5.26
N ARG A 122 -0.55 -24.24 -5.88
CA ARG A 122 -0.17 -23.13 -6.77
C ARG A 122 -1.15 -22.96 -7.94
N ASP A 123 -1.62 -24.06 -8.52
CA ASP A 123 -2.54 -24.02 -9.67
C ASP A 123 -3.93 -23.51 -9.28
N ALA A 124 -4.42 -23.89 -8.09
CA ALA A 124 -5.68 -23.38 -7.55
C ALA A 124 -5.61 -21.90 -7.21
N VAL A 125 -4.46 -21.42 -6.70
CA VAL A 125 -4.24 -19.99 -6.40
C VAL A 125 -4.15 -19.16 -7.68
N ILE A 126 -3.42 -19.64 -8.70
CA ILE A 126 -3.41 -19.03 -10.04
C ILE A 126 -4.83 -19.05 -10.65
N GLY A 127 -5.57 -20.14 -10.49
CA GLY A 127 -6.96 -20.23 -10.91
C GLY A 127 -7.84 -19.17 -10.23
N ALA A 128 -7.68 -18.99 -8.91
CA ALA A 128 -8.39 -17.96 -8.16
C ALA A 128 -8.03 -16.55 -8.63
N GLU A 129 -6.75 -16.26 -8.89
CA GLU A 129 -6.32 -14.99 -9.48
C GLU A 129 -7.05 -14.68 -10.80
N ARG A 130 -7.24 -15.69 -11.65
CA ARG A 130 -7.86 -15.53 -12.96
C ARG A 130 -9.38 -15.45 -12.92
N PHE A 131 -10.04 -16.21 -12.04
CA PHE A 131 -11.48 -16.43 -12.11
C PHE A 131 -12.28 -15.85 -10.95
N ALA A 132 -11.68 -15.60 -9.79
CA ALA A 132 -12.42 -15.12 -8.62
C ALA A 132 -13.09 -13.77 -8.88
N GLY A 133 -12.37 -12.79 -9.43
CA GLY A 133 -12.92 -11.47 -9.75
C GLY A 133 -14.21 -11.54 -10.58
N GLY A 134 -14.22 -12.37 -11.64
CA GLY A 134 -15.41 -12.59 -12.47
C GLY A 134 -16.55 -13.29 -11.72
N TRP A 135 -16.24 -14.29 -10.89
CA TRP A 135 -17.24 -15.03 -10.13
C TRP A 135 -17.97 -14.15 -9.12
N PHE A 136 -17.25 -13.35 -8.33
CA PHE A 136 -17.87 -12.48 -7.34
C PHE A 136 -18.66 -11.33 -7.99
N ASN A 137 -18.19 -10.81 -9.12
CA ASN A 137 -18.95 -9.84 -9.92
C ASN A 137 -20.28 -10.43 -10.43
N ALA A 138 -20.29 -11.71 -10.84
CA ALA A 138 -21.48 -12.38 -11.37
C ALA A 138 -22.48 -12.82 -10.28
N ASN A 139 -21.99 -13.13 -9.07
CA ASN A 139 -22.83 -13.61 -7.95
C ASN A 139 -23.26 -12.49 -7.00
N ARG A 140 -23.18 -11.23 -7.44
CA ARG A 140 -23.70 -10.09 -6.69
C ARG A 140 -25.23 -10.15 -6.66
N GLY A 141 -25.80 -10.24 -5.46
CA GLY A 141 -27.25 -10.13 -5.27
C GLY A 141 -27.77 -8.75 -5.69
N PRO A 142 -29.01 -8.65 -6.19
CA PRO A 142 -29.62 -7.39 -6.62
C PRO A 142 -29.78 -6.35 -5.49
N ASP A 143 -29.72 -6.77 -4.22
CA ASP A 143 -29.91 -5.90 -3.04
C ASP A 143 -28.62 -5.26 -2.52
N GLN A 144 -27.45 -5.54 -3.08
CA GLN A 144 -26.24 -4.76 -2.77
C GLN A 144 -26.21 -3.48 -3.61
N THR A 145 -27.17 -2.60 -3.37
CA THR A 145 -27.18 -1.25 -3.92
C THR A 145 -25.99 -0.47 -3.36
N ILE A 146 -25.50 0.47 -4.16
CA ILE A 146 -24.26 1.22 -3.97
C ILE A 146 -24.26 2.05 -2.66
N GLU A 147 -25.40 2.18 -1.98
CA GLU A 147 -25.56 3.04 -0.79
C GLU A 147 -25.28 2.33 0.55
N GLU A 148 -25.54 1.01 0.70
CA GLU A 148 -25.08 0.25 1.89
C GLU A 148 -23.58 -0.10 1.82
N ALA A 149 -22.99 -0.02 0.62
CA ALA A 149 -21.56 -0.12 0.38
C ALA A 149 -20.77 1.12 0.85
N LEU A 150 -21.41 2.26 1.10
CA LEU A 150 -20.72 3.53 1.41
C LEU A 150 -20.63 3.85 2.92
N ASN A 151 -21.16 3.00 3.81
CA ASN A 151 -21.11 3.20 5.26
C ASN A 151 -20.56 1.99 6.05
N GLY A 152 -19.72 1.17 5.42
CA GLY A 152 -18.99 0.12 6.11
C GLY A 152 -17.73 -0.23 5.32
N ASP A 153 -16.63 -0.40 6.02
CA ASP A 153 -15.28 -0.79 5.55
C ASP A 153 -15.23 -2.02 4.61
N GLN A 154 -16.37 -2.67 4.32
CA GLN A 154 -16.48 -3.95 3.61
C GLN A 154 -16.82 -3.84 2.11
N ALA A 155 -17.15 -2.65 1.59
CA ALA A 155 -17.24 -2.45 0.14
C ALA A 155 -15.93 -1.93 -0.47
N LYS A 156 -14.82 -2.06 0.26
CA LYS A 156 -13.48 -1.87 -0.32
C LYS A 156 -13.28 -2.92 -1.40
N ASP A 157 -13.12 -2.41 -2.62
CA ASP A 157 -12.65 -3.04 -3.85
C ASP A 157 -12.48 -4.57 -3.78
N PHE A 158 -13.48 -5.30 -4.28
CA PHE A 158 -13.46 -6.76 -4.34
C PHE A 158 -12.19 -7.29 -5.05
N THR A 159 -11.69 -6.54 -6.03
CA THR A 159 -10.42 -6.83 -6.73
C THR A 159 -9.24 -6.79 -5.76
N ALA A 160 -9.19 -5.80 -4.88
CA ALA A 160 -8.17 -5.69 -3.84
C ALA A 160 -8.25 -6.85 -2.85
N ASN A 161 -9.46 -7.30 -2.47
CA ASN A 161 -9.64 -8.45 -1.59
C ASN A 161 -9.21 -9.77 -2.24
N VAL A 162 -9.48 -9.97 -3.53
CA VAL A 162 -8.95 -11.12 -4.29
C VAL A 162 -7.44 -11.08 -4.33
N GLN A 163 -6.88 -9.93 -4.69
CA GLN A 163 -5.44 -9.77 -4.82
C GLN A 163 -4.73 -9.99 -3.48
N ALA A 164 -5.29 -9.49 -2.37
CA ALA A 164 -4.78 -9.73 -1.03
C ALA A 164 -4.81 -11.22 -0.66
N ALA A 165 -5.95 -11.90 -0.88
CA ALA A 165 -6.10 -13.32 -0.59
C ALA A 165 -5.13 -14.20 -1.39
N VAL A 166 -5.02 -13.93 -2.68
CA VAL A 166 -4.11 -14.63 -3.61
C VAL A 166 -2.66 -14.38 -3.24
N THR A 167 -2.28 -13.12 -2.98
CA THR A 167 -0.91 -12.75 -2.59
C THR A 167 -0.52 -13.42 -1.28
N SER A 168 -1.39 -13.34 -0.27
CA SER A 168 -1.16 -13.97 1.03
C SER A 168 -0.87 -15.47 0.85
N ARG A 169 -1.71 -16.15 0.07
CA ARG A 169 -1.50 -17.57 -0.19
C ARG A 169 -0.24 -17.87 -1.01
N PHE A 170 0.10 -17.05 -2.00
CA PHE A 170 1.37 -17.21 -2.72
C PHE A 170 2.58 -17.05 -1.81
N ALA A 171 2.54 -16.11 -0.87
CA ALA A 171 3.59 -15.95 0.11
C ALA A 171 3.72 -17.18 1.03
N ASP A 172 2.61 -17.81 1.42
CA ASP A 172 2.62 -19.03 2.23
C ASP A 172 3.13 -20.27 1.46
N LEU A 173 2.95 -20.29 0.14
CA LEU A 173 3.43 -21.35 -0.76
C LEU A 173 4.89 -21.15 -1.22
N ALA A 174 5.53 -20.08 -0.77
CA ALA A 174 6.91 -19.78 -1.13
C ALA A 174 7.88 -20.73 -0.41
N ASP A 175 8.85 -21.25 -1.16
CA ASP A 175 9.79 -22.27 -0.64
C ASP A 175 10.78 -21.68 0.38
N ARG A 176 10.97 -20.36 0.37
CA ARG A 176 11.92 -19.64 1.25
C ARG A 176 11.26 -18.42 1.88
N PRO A 177 11.62 -18.07 3.14
CA PRO A 177 11.10 -16.89 3.81
C PRO A 177 11.37 -15.57 3.06
N GLU A 178 12.49 -15.49 2.36
CA GLU A 178 12.87 -14.35 1.52
C GLU A 178 11.96 -14.18 0.30
N ASP A 179 11.48 -15.28 -0.28
CA ASP A 179 10.55 -15.26 -1.41
C ASP A 179 9.15 -14.81 -0.94
N ALA A 180 8.71 -15.30 0.24
CA ALA A 180 7.48 -14.84 0.88
C ALA A 180 7.53 -13.33 1.19
N ALA A 181 8.67 -12.83 1.66
CA ALA A 181 8.87 -11.41 1.94
C ALA A 181 8.80 -10.56 0.67
N ALA A 182 9.39 -11.01 -0.44
CA ALA A 182 9.33 -10.29 -1.72
C ALA A 182 7.90 -10.20 -2.26
N ILE A 183 7.13 -11.30 -2.20
CA ILE A 183 5.72 -11.33 -2.60
C ILE A 183 4.88 -10.36 -1.76
N ARG A 184 5.04 -10.39 -0.44
CA ARG A 184 4.32 -9.48 0.47
C ARG A 184 4.71 -8.03 0.23
N ALA A 185 6.00 -7.73 0.05
CA ALA A 185 6.48 -6.38 -0.23
C ALA A 185 5.85 -5.80 -1.51
N ALA A 186 5.73 -6.59 -2.58
CA ALA A 186 5.09 -6.13 -3.81
C ALA A 186 3.60 -5.83 -3.66
N ALA A 187 2.87 -6.57 -2.81
CA ALA A 187 1.46 -6.26 -2.55
C ALA A 187 1.24 -4.99 -1.75
N ARG A 188 2.21 -4.57 -0.93
CA ARG A 188 2.14 -3.31 -0.17
C ARG A 188 2.67 -2.12 -0.96
N LEU A 189 3.46 -2.38 -2.01
CA LEU A 189 4.24 -1.38 -2.72
C LEU A 189 3.40 -0.19 -3.22
N GLU A 190 2.21 -0.43 -3.79
CA GLU A 190 1.35 0.65 -4.30
C GLU A 190 0.89 1.58 -3.17
N ASN A 191 0.42 1.02 -2.07
CA ASN A 191 0.01 1.77 -0.89
C ASN A 191 1.19 2.52 -0.25
N GLU A 192 2.33 1.86 -0.12
CA GLU A 192 3.55 2.46 0.44
C GLU A 192 4.09 3.59 -0.44
N LEU A 193 4.06 3.44 -1.77
CA LEU A 193 4.46 4.49 -2.72
C LEU A 193 3.50 5.67 -2.69
N ALA A 194 2.19 5.43 -2.66
CA ALA A 194 1.18 6.48 -2.56
C ALA A 194 1.33 7.25 -1.23
N ALA A 195 1.57 6.55 -0.13
CA ALA A 195 1.86 7.16 1.16
C ALA A 195 3.15 7.99 1.12
N PHE A 196 4.22 7.46 0.53
CA PHE A 196 5.48 8.17 0.35
C PHE A 196 5.31 9.46 -0.46
N GLN A 197 4.55 9.42 -1.55
CA GLN A 197 4.26 10.61 -2.36
C GLN A 197 3.53 11.68 -1.54
N ARG A 198 2.55 11.29 -0.71
CA ARG A 198 1.82 12.22 0.17
C ARG A 198 2.73 12.82 1.24
N VAL A 199 3.53 12.00 1.93
CA VAL A 199 4.48 12.45 2.95
C VAL A 199 5.50 13.42 2.35
N THR A 200 6.01 13.11 1.18
CA THR A 200 6.95 13.96 0.43
C THR A 200 6.30 15.29 0.07
N TYR A 201 5.07 15.27 -0.46
CA TYR A 201 4.33 16.49 -0.80
C TYR A 201 4.08 17.39 0.42
N ILE A 202 3.67 16.83 1.55
CA ILE A 202 3.46 17.60 2.79
C ILE A 202 4.78 18.19 3.27
N SER A 203 5.87 17.42 3.23
CA SER A 203 7.19 17.85 3.67
C SER A 203 7.78 18.94 2.76
N GLU A 204 7.54 18.85 1.46
CA GLU A 204 7.97 19.82 0.44
C GLU A 204 7.18 21.14 0.53
N SER A 205 5.87 21.06 0.77
CA SER A 205 5.00 22.24 0.90
C SER A 205 5.14 22.98 2.25
N GLY A 206 5.80 22.36 3.24
CA GLY A 206 5.91 22.92 4.60
C GLY A 206 4.65 22.69 5.44
N GLY A 207 3.89 21.64 5.13
CA GLY A 207 2.71 21.22 5.87
C GLY A 207 3.03 20.63 7.25
N SER A 208 2.00 20.19 7.96
CA SER A 208 2.13 19.69 9.33
C SER A 208 2.96 18.40 9.39
N HIS A 209 4.07 18.43 10.12
CA HIS A 209 4.89 17.23 10.36
C HIS A 209 4.13 16.14 11.14
N LEU A 210 3.12 16.52 11.92
CA LEU A 210 2.25 15.55 12.60
C LEU A 210 1.37 14.81 11.57
N GLU A 211 0.85 15.52 10.58
CA GLU A 211 0.05 14.92 9.49
C GLU A 211 0.89 13.95 8.65
N ALA A 212 2.12 14.35 8.28
CA ALA A 212 3.06 13.47 7.60
C ALA A 212 3.41 12.22 8.43
N ALA A 213 3.61 12.37 9.74
CA ALA A 213 3.91 11.25 10.65
C ALA A 213 2.71 10.29 10.81
N VAL A 214 1.49 10.84 10.91
CA VAL A 214 0.25 10.06 10.94
C VAL A 214 0.11 9.26 9.64
N LEU A 215 0.21 9.91 8.49
CA LEU A 215 0.11 9.22 7.19
C LEU A 215 1.14 8.11 7.02
N SER A 216 2.41 8.37 7.40
CA SER A 216 3.46 7.35 7.38
C SER A 216 3.20 6.19 8.35
N HIS A 217 2.44 6.39 9.42
CA HIS A 217 2.14 5.34 10.40
C HIS A 217 0.93 4.48 10.00
N TYR A 218 -0.02 5.05 9.27
CA TYR A 218 -1.23 4.36 8.82
C TYR A 218 -1.08 3.70 7.44
N SER A 219 -0.08 4.05 6.65
CA SER A 219 0.19 3.40 5.36
C SER A 219 0.48 1.90 5.47
N ASP A 220 1.03 1.45 6.60
CA ASP A 220 1.26 0.02 6.88
C ASP A 220 -0.03 -0.74 7.25
N LYS A 221 -1.10 -0.03 7.62
CA LYS A 221 -2.34 -0.61 8.16
C LYS A 221 -3.48 -0.72 7.13
N ASP A 222 -3.34 -0.12 5.96
CA ASP A 222 -4.37 -0.11 4.91
C ASP A 222 -4.27 -1.32 3.95
N VAL A 223 -3.33 -2.23 4.20
CA VAL A 223 -3.37 -3.56 3.60
C VAL A 223 -4.27 -4.39 4.50
N PRO A 224 -5.36 -5.01 4.00
CA PRO A 224 -6.21 -5.86 4.82
C PRO A 224 -5.33 -6.87 5.56
N ASP A 225 -5.23 -6.70 6.87
CA ASP A 225 -4.50 -7.63 7.72
C ASP A 225 -5.38 -8.87 7.83
N VAL A 226 -5.02 -9.88 7.04
CA VAL A 226 -5.79 -11.13 6.88
C VAL A 226 -6.01 -11.81 8.25
N ASP A 227 -5.09 -11.61 9.19
CA ASP A 227 -5.18 -12.11 10.56
C ASP A 227 -6.15 -11.28 11.44
N ALA A 228 -6.33 -9.99 11.13
CA ALA A 228 -7.25 -9.12 11.86
C ALA A 228 -8.71 -9.35 11.47
N GLU A 229 -8.99 -9.66 10.19
CA GLU A 229 -10.33 -10.09 9.75
C GLU A 229 -10.74 -11.42 10.40
N GLU A 230 -9.82 -12.38 10.56
CA GLU A 230 -10.08 -13.68 11.21
C GLU A 230 -10.49 -13.49 12.70
N ALA A 231 -9.94 -12.50 13.39
CA ALA A 231 -10.31 -12.15 14.76
C ALA A 231 -11.69 -11.46 14.85
N GLN A 232 -12.03 -10.60 13.89
CA GLN A 232 -13.30 -9.89 13.85
C GLN A 232 -14.48 -10.80 13.43
N GLU A 233 -14.28 -11.70 12.47
CA GLU A 233 -15.30 -12.68 12.05
C GLU A 233 -15.51 -13.80 13.06
N SER A 234 -14.44 -14.28 13.72
CA SER A 234 -14.58 -15.25 14.83
C SER A 234 -15.39 -14.65 15.98
N ALA A 235 -15.21 -13.35 16.25
CA ALA A 235 -15.98 -12.62 17.23
C ALA A 235 -17.45 -12.44 16.81
N SER A 236 -17.73 -12.08 15.55
CA SER A 236 -19.11 -11.87 15.07
C SER A 236 -19.91 -13.18 14.97
N THR A 237 -19.27 -14.28 14.55
CA THR A 237 -19.90 -15.60 14.44
C THR A 237 -20.18 -16.21 15.82
N ALA A 238 -19.27 -16.01 16.78
CA ALA A 238 -19.50 -16.39 18.17
C ALA A 238 -20.64 -15.59 18.81
N GLN A 239 -20.77 -14.30 18.47
CA GLN A 239 -21.87 -13.46 18.93
C GLN A 239 -23.22 -13.88 18.31
N ALA A 240 -23.25 -14.24 17.03
CA ALA A 240 -24.47 -14.71 16.37
C ALA A 240 -24.99 -16.04 16.95
N MET A 241 -24.10 -16.93 17.40
CA MET A 241 -24.47 -18.18 18.06
C MET A 241 -24.81 -18.03 19.56
N SER A 242 -24.47 -16.93 20.22
CA SER A 242 -24.85 -16.71 21.63
C SER A 242 -26.28 -16.20 21.82
N TRP A 243 -27.01 -15.91 20.73
CA TRP A 243 -28.39 -15.44 20.73
C TRP A 243 -29.40 -16.49 20.23
N GLN A 244 -28.98 -17.75 20.03
CA GLN A 244 -29.84 -18.92 19.77
C GLN A 244 -29.86 -19.86 20.96
#